data_AF-A0A2E5Z101-F1
#
_entry.id   AF-A0A2E5Z101-F1
#
_cell.length_a   1.000
_cell.length_b   1.000
_cell.length_c   1.000
_cell.angle_alpha   90.00
_cell.angle_beta   90.00
_cell.angle_gamma   90.00
#
_symmetry.space_group_name_H-M   'P 1'
#
loop_
_entity.id
_entity.type
_entity.pdbx_description
1 polymer ?
#
loop_
_entity_poly.entity_id
_entity_poly.type
_entity_poly.pdbx_seq_one_letter_code
_entity_poly.pdbx_strand_id
1 'polypeptide(L)'
;MKKIIITVIITFITAMVVSSLPGYLFYAPNQIVMSELFPNAVPPIPDFSYMALGALIFIVFNVIVFDKMGVNNLKSGVITGIWFALLVFSFFDFTLLGIFNILSLEFAMIDIAISGVMGAIQGAVIGWSLGKF
;
A
#
# COMPACT_ATOMS: atom_id res chain seq x y z
N MET A 1 5.62 22.27 -6.40
CA MET A 1 5.38 21.87 -4.99
C MET A 1 3.90 21.79 -4.63
N LYS A 2 3.07 22.80 -4.94
CA LYS A 2 1.61 22.77 -4.65
C LYS A 2 0.91 21.50 -5.17
N LYS A 3 1.18 21.11 -6.43
CA LYS A 3 0.61 19.89 -7.04
C LYS A 3 0.96 18.59 -6.28
N ILE A 4 2.19 18.48 -5.77
CA ILE A 4 2.66 17.31 -5.01
C ILE A 4 1.89 17.21 -3.70
N ILE A 5 1.81 18.31 -2.95
CA ILE A 5 1.12 18.33 -1.65
C ILE A 5 -0.36 17.96 -1.81
N ILE A 6 -1.04 18.56 -2.79
CA ILE A 6 -2.46 18.25 -3.07
C ILE A 6 -2.63 16.77 -3.43
N THR A 7 -1.76 16.25 -4.30
CA THR A 7 -1.80 14.85 -4.73
C THR A 7 -1.58 13.90 -3.56
N VAL A 8 -0.63 14.19 -2.68
CA VAL A 8 -0.38 13.38 -1.46
C VAL A 8 -1.62 13.33 -0.59
N ILE A 9 -2.25 14.48 -0.30
CA ILE A 9 -3.43 14.55 0.58
C ILE A 9 -4.59 13.74 0.00
N ILE A 10 -4.91 13.93 -1.28
CA ILE A 10 -6.04 13.23 -1.92
C ILE A 10 -5.76 11.72 -2.00
N THR A 11 -4.52 11.34 -2.31
CA THR A 11 -4.11 9.93 -2.38
C THR A 11 -4.17 9.29 -1.00
N PHE A 12 -3.73 9.99 0.05
CA PHE A 12 -3.77 9.50 1.43
C PHE A 12 -5.20 9.25 1.91
N ILE A 13 -6.10 10.23 1.70
CA ILE A 13 -7.53 10.06 2.04
C ILE A 13 -8.12 8.88 1.26
N THR A 14 -7.83 8.78 -0.04
CA THR A 14 -8.31 7.67 -0.86
C THR A 14 -7.80 6.33 -0.33
N ALA A 15 -6.50 6.24 -0.03
CA ALA A 15 -5.87 5.03 0.49
C ALA A 15 -6.52 4.59 1.81
N MET A 16 -6.81 5.50 2.74
CA MET A 16 -7.51 5.16 3.98
C MET A 16 -8.89 4.54 3.72
N VAL A 17 -9.66 5.10 2.78
CA VAL A 17 -10.98 4.59 2.43
C VAL A 17 -10.88 3.22 1.77
N VAL A 18 -10.05 3.08 0.74
CA VAL A 18 -10.00 1.86 -0.06
C VAL A 18 -9.30 0.71 0.66
N SER A 19 -8.34 1.01 1.55
CA SER A 19 -7.62 0.00 2.34
C SER A 19 -8.45 -0.52 3.52
N SER A 20 -9.56 0.13 3.88
CA SER A 20 -10.42 -0.35 4.96
C SER A 20 -11.00 -1.73 4.67
N LEU A 21 -11.32 -2.02 3.41
CA LEU A 21 -11.90 -3.29 2.99
C LEU A 21 -10.92 -4.48 3.13
N PRO A 22 -9.72 -4.47 2.50
CA PRO A 22 -8.74 -5.52 2.75
C PRO A 22 -8.24 -5.52 4.19
N GLY A 23 -8.19 -4.35 4.84
CA GLY A 23 -7.95 -4.19 6.28
C GLY A 23 -8.86 -5.09 7.12
N TYR A 24 -10.16 -5.01 6.87
CA TYR A 24 -11.17 -5.76 7.61
C TYR A 24 -11.27 -7.23 7.18
N LEU A 25 -11.25 -7.52 5.88
CA LEU A 25 -11.54 -8.86 5.36
C LEU A 25 -10.33 -9.79 5.34
N PHE A 26 -9.11 -9.25 5.25
CA PHE A 26 -7.90 -10.05 5.07
C PHE A 26 -6.89 -9.82 6.19
N TYR A 27 -6.49 -8.56 6.42
CA TYR A 27 -5.41 -8.30 7.38
C TYR A 27 -5.80 -8.54 8.83
N ALA A 28 -6.97 -8.04 9.27
CA ALA A 28 -7.40 -8.20 10.66
C ALA A 28 -7.59 -9.68 11.08
N PRO A 29 -8.26 -10.56 10.31
CA PRO A 29 -8.37 -11.97 10.67
C PRO A 29 -7.01 -12.67 10.74
N ASN A 30 -6.12 -12.43 9.77
CA ASN A 30 -4.78 -13.02 9.78
C ASN A 30 -3.96 -12.54 10.98
N GLN A 31 -4.08 -11.27 11.35
CA GLN A 31 -3.39 -10.75 12.54
C GLN A 31 -3.88 -11.39 13.83
N ILE A 32 -5.18 -11.64 13.98
CA ILE A 32 -5.71 -12.33 15.18
C ILE A 32 -5.07 -13.70 15.32
N VAL A 33 -5.04 -14.48 14.23
CA VAL A 33 -4.37 -15.80 14.21
C VAL A 33 -2.88 -15.68 14.54
N MET A 34 -2.19 -14.68 13.98
CA MET A 34 -0.77 -14.47 14.26
C MET A 34 -0.49 -14.02 15.70
N SER A 35 -1.39 -13.23 16.29
CA SER A 35 -1.33 -12.81 17.70
C SER A 35 -1.53 -13.99 18.66
N GLU A 36 -2.40 -14.94 18.30
CA GLU A 36 -2.57 -16.17 19.09
C GLU A 36 -1.32 -17.07 19.04
N LEU A 37 -0.68 -17.17 17.88
CA LEU A 37 0.54 -17.98 17.70
C LEU A 37 1.80 -17.32 18.28
N PHE A 38 1.88 -15.98 18.20
CA PHE A 38 3.07 -15.20 18.55
C PHE A 38 2.72 -13.95 19.40
N PRO A 39 2.10 -14.11 20.59
CA PRO A 39 1.52 -13.00 21.35
C PRO A 39 2.52 -11.96 21.86
N ASN A 40 3.80 -12.33 21.98
CA ASN A 40 4.87 -11.40 22.38
C ASN A 40 5.45 -10.60 21.20
N ALA A 41 5.17 -11.01 19.96
CA ALA A 41 5.70 -10.41 18.74
C ALA A 41 4.63 -9.70 17.91
N VAL A 42 3.40 -10.20 17.93
CA VAL A 42 2.28 -9.67 17.14
C VAL A 42 1.19 -9.18 18.09
N PRO A 43 0.94 -7.87 18.17
CA PRO A 43 -0.13 -7.35 19.01
C PRO A 43 -1.51 -7.71 18.44
N PRO A 44 -2.54 -7.87 19.29
CA PRO A 44 -3.90 -8.18 18.83
C PRO A 44 -4.56 -7.05 18.05
N ILE A 45 -4.11 -5.81 18.25
CA ILE A 45 -4.58 -4.63 17.53
C ILE A 45 -3.35 -3.92 16.96
N PRO A 46 -3.32 -3.57 15.67
CA PRO A 46 -2.23 -2.77 15.12
C PRO A 46 -2.10 -1.43 15.83
N ASP A 47 -0.86 -0.95 15.94
CA ASP A 47 -0.64 0.47 16.21
C ASP A 47 -0.91 1.28 14.94
N PHE A 48 -2.12 1.85 14.86
CA PHE A 48 -2.55 2.65 13.73
C PHE A 48 -1.70 3.90 13.51
N SER A 49 -0.97 4.40 14.51
CA SER A 49 -0.12 5.57 14.36
C SER A 49 1.09 5.29 13.47
N TYR A 50 1.77 4.16 13.70
CA TYR A 50 2.87 3.71 12.84
C TYR A 50 2.39 3.31 11.45
N MET A 51 1.22 2.68 11.35
CA MET A 51 0.62 2.34 10.05
C MET A 51 0.30 3.60 9.22
N ALA A 52 -0.35 4.59 9.83
CA ALA A 52 -0.71 5.83 9.16
C ALA A 52 0.55 6.61 8.71
N LEU A 53 1.58 6.66 9.57
CA LEU A 53 2.85 7.31 9.24
C LEU A 53 3.56 6.60 8.08
N GLY A 54 3.64 5.26 8.12
CA GLY A 54 4.22 4.46 7.05
C GLY A 54 3.49 4.65 5.72
N ALA A 55 2.16 4.63 5.74
CA ALA A 55 1.33 4.89 4.56
C ALA A 55 1.55 6.29 3.99
N LEU A 56 1.63 7.31 4.86
CA LEU A 56 1.88 8.69 4.42
C LEU A 56 3.25 8.83 3.74
N ILE A 57 4.30 8.27 4.34
CA ILE A 57 5.65 8.30 3.77
C ILE A 57 5.68 7.58 2.41
N PHE A 58 5.06 6.40 2.32
CA PHE A 58 5.00 5.64 1.09
C PHE A 58 4.24 6.40 -0.02
N ILE A 59 3.15 7.08 0.32
CA ILE A 59 2.41 7.90 -0.65
C ILE A 59 3.23 9.11 -1.09
N VAL A 60 3.92 9.80 -0.18
CA VAL A 60 4.84 10.90 -0.54
C VAL A 60 5.89 10.40 -1.53
N PHE A 61 6.49 9.25 -1.25
CA PHE A 61 7.46 8.62 -2.15
C PHE A 61 6.85 8.32 -3.53
N ASN A 62 5.71 7.64 -3.59
CA ASN A 62 5.04 7.30 -4.85
C ASN A 62 4.70 8.55 -5.67
N VAL A 63 4.14 9.58 -5.04
CA VAL A 63 3.77 10.83 -5.74
C VAL A 63 5.00 11.51 -6.34
N ILE A 64 6.11 11.56 -5.60
CA ILE A 64 7.37 12.12 -6.11
C ILE A 64 7.90 11.30 -7.28
N VAL A 65 7.94 9.96 -7.15
CA VAL A 65 8.42 9.08 -8.22
C VAL A 65 7.55 9.21 -9.48
N PHE A 66 6.23 9.21 -9.33
CA PHE A 66 5.30 9.27 -10.45
C PHE A 66 5.40 10.63 -11.18
N ASP A 67 5.56 11.73 -10.43
CA ASP A 67 5.84 13.04 -11.00
C ASP A 67 7.13 13.06 -11.81
N LYS A 68 8.20 12.45 -11.28
CA LYS A 68 9.50 12.35 -11.97
C LYS A 68 9.46 11.44 -13.19
N MET A 69 8.59 10.43 -13.20
CA MET A 69 8.33 9.56 -14.35
C MET A 69 7.42 10.21 -15.41
N GLY A 70 6.90 11.42 -15.15
CA GLY A 70 6.01 12.11 -16.08
C GLY A 70 4.58 11.54 -16.13
N VAL A 71 4.16 10.81 -15.09
CA VAL A 71 2.79 10.29 -14.98
C VAL A 71 1.82 11.46 -14.76
N ASN A 72 0.87 11.63 -15.68
CA ASN A 72 -0.01 12.81 -15.69
C ASN A 72 -1.45 12.53 -16.16
N ASN A 73 -1.86 11.26 -16.22
CA ASN A 73 -3.23 10.90 -16.54
C ASN A 73 -3.63 9.60 -15.84
N LEU A 74 -4.94 9.32 -15.83
CA LEU A 74 -5.53 8.13 -15.21
C LEU A 74 -4.90 6.84 -15.71
N LYS A 75 -4.77 6.66 -17.03
CA LYS A 75 -4.28 5.42 -17.63
C LYS A 75 -2.82 5.16 -17.26
N SER A 76 -1.95 6.16 -17.41
CA SER A 76 -0.55 6.03 -16.98
C SER A 76 -0.46 5.79 -15.48
N GLY A 77 -1.30 6.48 -14.69
CA GLY A 77 -1.33 6.32 -13.24
C GLY A 77 -1.70 4.90 -12.79
N VAL A 78 -2.75 4.32 -13.36
CA VAL A 78 -3.17 2.94 -13.09
C VAL A 78 -2.08 1.95 -13.43
N ILE A 79 -1.51 2.04 -14.64
CA ILE A 79 -0.49 1.08 -15.11
C ILE A 79 0.77 1.17 -14.25
N THR A 80 1.26 2.38 -13.98
CA THR A 80 2.42 2.58 -13.11
C THR A 80 2.11 2.11 -11.69
N GLY A 81 0.92 2.42 -11.16
CA GLY A 81 0.44 1.99 -9.85
C GLY A 81 0.45 0.47 -9.66
N ILE A 82 -0.09 -0.27 -10.62
CA ILE A 82 -0.11 -1.74 -10.59
C ILE A 82 1.31 -2.28 -10.52
N TRP A 83 2.17 -1.89 -11.47
CA TRP A 83 3.54 -2.40 -11.53
C TRP A 83 4.35 -2.05 -10.29
N PHE A 84 4.22 -0.81 -9.82
CA PHE A 84 4.96 -0.34 -8.67
C PHE A 84 4.55 -1.10 -7.41
N ALA A 85 3.25 -1.28 -7.17
CA ALA A 85 2.77 -2.01 -6.01
C ALA A 85 3.11 -3.50 -6.09
N LEU A 86 2.86 -4.17 -7.23
CA LEU A 86 3.20 -5.59 -7.38
C LEU A 86 4.67 -5.85 -7.09
N LEU A 87 5.58 -5.02 -7.60
CA LEU A 87 7.02 -5.20 -7.42
C LEU A 87 7.47 -4.88 -5.98
N VAL A 88 6.99 -3.77 -5.40
CA VAL A 88 7.34 -3.37 -4.03
C VAL A 88 6.87 -4.41 -3.02
N PHE A 89 5.62 -4.86 -3.12
CA PHE A 89 5.06 -5.83 -2.19
C PHE A 89 5.60 -7.24 -2.43
N SER A 90 5.91 -7.62 -3.68
CA SER A 90 6.67 -8.86 -3.93
C SER A 90 8.03 -8.82 -3.24
N PHE A 91 8.79 -7.73 -3.38
CA PHE A 91 10.07 -7.58 -2.69
C PHE A 91 9.89 -7.67 -1.17
N PHE A 92 8.91 -6.97 -0.61
CA PHE A 92 8.65 -6.95 0.81
C PHE A 92 8.27 -8.34 1.34
N ASP A 93 7.26 -8.99 0.76
CA ASP A 93 6.74 -10.25 1.26
C ASP A 93 7.72 -11.40 1.10
N PHE A 94 8.41 -11.51 -0.04
CA PHE A 94 9.44 -12.55 -0.20
C PHE A 94 10.62 -12.31 0.73
N THR A 95 10.95 -11.06 1.06
CA THR A 95 11.95 -10.76 2.10
C THR A 95 11.47 -11.23 3.47
N LEU A 96 10.21 -10.98 3.82
CA LEU A 96 9.65 -11.44 5.09
C LEU A 96 9.60 -12.98 5.17
N LEU A 97 9.20 -13.67 4.10
CA LEU A 97 9.24 -15.14 4.02
C LEU A 97 10.65 -15.71 4.16
N GLY A 98 11.67 -14.96 3.73
CA GLY A 98 13.07 -15.37 3.85
C GLY A 98 13.66 -15.19 5.24
N ILE A 99 13.10 -14.30 6.07
CA ILE A 99 13.66 -13.92 7.37
C ILE A 99 12.79 -14.44 8.54
N PHE A 100 11.48 -14.55 8.32
CA PHE A 100 10.52 -14.98 9.34
C PHE A 100 9.74 -16.21 8.87
N ASN A 101 9.49 -17.13 9.80
CA ASN A 101 8.64 -18.30 9.57
C ASN A 101 7.21 -18.09 10.11
N ILE A 102 6.77 -16.83 10.14
CA ILE A 102 5.44 -16.45 10.67
C ILE A 102 4.43 -16.23 9.55
N LEU A 103 4.87 -15.94 8.33
CA LEU A 103 3.99 -15.72 7.17
C LEU A 103 3.98 -16.96 6.27
N SER A 104 2.82 -17.29 5.72
CA SER A 104 2.69 -18.34 4.72
C SER A 104 2.90 -17.78 3.31
N LEU A 105 3.32 -18.65 2.37
CA LEU A 105 3.37 -18.27 0.96
C LEU A 105 1.99 -17.84 0.43
N GLU A 106 0.92 -18.50 0.88
CA GLU A 106 -0.44 -18.13 0.51
C GLU A 106 -0.79 -16.70 0.95
N PHE A 107 -0.46 -16.32 2.19
CA PHE A 107 -0.65 -14.96 2.69
C PHE A 107 0.07 -13.94 1.82
N ALA A 108 1.35 -14.18 1.53
CA ALA A 108 2.17 -13.30 0.69
C ALA A 108 1.58 -13.14 -0.72
N MET A 109 1.16 -14.23 -1.36
CA MET A 109 0.58 -14.15 -2.70
C MET A 109 -0.74 -13.37 -2.74
N ILE A 110 -1.56 -13.48 -1.70
CA ILE A 110 -2.79 -12.69 -1.57
C ILE A 110 -2.47 -11.23 -1.28
N ASP A 111 -1.51 -10.94 -0.40
CA ASP A 111 -1.06 -9.56 -0.13
C ASP A 111 -0.59 -8.87 -1.41
N ILE A 112 0.30 -9.51 -2.19
CA ILE A 112 0.77 -8.98 -3.47
C ILE A 112 -0.40 -8.67 -4.41
N ALA A 113 -1.38 -9.58 -4.50
CA ALA A 113 -2.54 -9.39 -5.37
C ALA A 113 -3.42 -8.21 -4.92
N ILE A 114 -3.74 -8.13 -3.62
CA ILE A 114 -4.46 -7.00 -3.02
C ILE A 114 -3.69 -5.71 -3.29
N SER A 115 -2.39 -5.71 -3.02
CA SER A 115 -1.49 -4.57 -3.23
C SER A 115 -1.47 -4.11 -4.68
N GLY A 116 -1.53 -5.01 -5.66
CA GLY A 116 -1.67 -4.65 -7.08
C GLY A 116 -2.98 -3.89 -7.38
N VAL A 117 -4.11 -4.34 -6.84
CA VAL A 117 -5.41 -3.65 -6.98
C VAL A 117 -5.38 -2.29 -6.28
N MET A 118 -4.81 -2.24 -5.08
CA MET A 118 -4.65 -1.01 -4.31
C MET A 118 -3.72 -0.01 -5.00
N GLY A 119 -2.65 -0.50 -5.59
CA GLY A 119 -1.71 0.25 -6.43
C GLY A 119 -2.40 0.83 -7.67
N ALA A 120 -3.29 0.07 -8.31
CA ALA A 120 -4.09 0.56 -9.44
C ALA A 120 -4.93 1.79 -9.04
N ILE A 121 -5.64 1.69 -7.90
CA ILE A 121 -6.53 2.76 -7.42
C ILE A 121 -5.71 3.99 -7.00
N GLN A 122 -4.67 3.79 -6.17
CA GLN A 122 -3.81 4.88 -5.72
C GLN A 122 -3.11 5.53 -6.92
N GLY A 123 -2.56 4.73 -7.83
CA GLY A 123 -1.92 5.20 -9.04
C GLY A 123 -2.88 6.01 -9.94
N ALA A 124 -4.14 5.59 -10.07
CA ALA A 124 -5.17 6.34 -10.79
C ALA A 124 -5.34 7.75 -10.21
N VAL A 125 -5.48 7.85 -8.88
CA VAL A 125 -5.64 9.12 -8.16
C VAL A 125 -4.40 10.00 -8.34
N ILE A 126 -3.21 9.42 -8.19
CA ILE A 126 -1.95 10.13 -8.39
C ILE A 126 -1.87 10.68 -9.81
N GLY A 127 -2.04 9.84 -10.83
CA GLY A 127 -1.92 10.23 -12.24
C GLY A 127 -2.97 11.27 -12.65
N TRP A 128 -4.22 11.14 -12.19
CA TRP A 128 -5.25 12.14 -12.39
C TRP A 128 -4.89 13.48 -11.73
N SER A 129 -4.50 13.45 -10.46
CA SER A 129 -4.22 14.66 -9.68
C SER A 129 -2.99 15.40 -10.22
N LEU A 130 -1.91 14.70 -10.57
CA LEU A 130 -0.72 15.28 -11.20
C LEU A 130 -0.98 15.85 -12.60
N GLY A 131 -1.93 15.28 -13.34
CA GLY A 131 -2.36 15.82 -14.63
C GLY A 131 -3.21 17.08 -14.52
N LYS A 132 -3.89 17.24 -13.38
CA LYS A 132 -4.83 18.33 -13.13
C LYS A 132 -4.18 19.57 -12.50
N PHE A 133 -3.13 19.40 -11.69
CA PHE A 133 -2.49 20.46 -10.89
C PHE A 133 -1.02 20.63 -11.21
#